data_AF-A0A1L5KL67-F1
#
_entry.id   AF-A0A1L5KL67-F1
#
_cell.length_a   1.000
_cell.length_b   1.000
_cell.length_c   1.000
_cell.angle_alpha   90.00
_cell.angle_beta   90.00
_cell.angle_gamma   90.00
#
_symmetry.space_group_name_H-M   'P 1'
#
loop_
_entity.id
_entity.type
_entity.pdbx_description
1 polymer ?
#
loop_
_entity_poly.entity_id
_entity_poly.type
_entity_poly.pdbx_seq_one_letter_code
_entity_poly.pdbx_strand_id
1 'polypeptide(L)'
;MAHIVTLNTPSREDWLTQLADVVTDPDELLRLLNIDADEKLLAGRSAKKLFALRVPRSFIDRMEKGNPDDPLLRQVLTSQDEFVVASGFSTDPLEEQHSVVPGLLHKYHNRALLLVKGGCAVNCRYCFRRHFPYAENQGNKRNWQTALEYVAAHPELDEMIFSGGDPLMAKDHELDWLLTQLEAIPHIKRLRIHSRLPIVIPARITEALVERFARSTLQILLVNHINHANEVDETFRQAMAKLRRVGVTLLNQSVLLRGVNDNAQTLANLSNALFDAGVMPYYLHVLDKVQGAAHFMGRY
;
A
#
# COMPACT_ATOMS: atom_id res chain seq x y z
N MET A 1 30.24 -39.43 -14.08
CA MET A 1 29.01 -38.88 -13.45
C MET A 1 28.98 -37.40 -13.72
N ALA A 2 28.07 -36.94 -14.58
CA ALA A 2 27.97 -35.53 -14.93
C ALA A 2 27.46 -34.77 -13.70
N HIS A 3 28.28 -33.88 -13.15
CA HIS A 3 27.83 -32.90 -12.18
C HIS A 3 26.88 -31.94 -12.91
N ILE A 4 25.58 -32.13 -12.70
CA ILE A 4 24.58 -31.12 -13.03
C ILE A 4 24.82 -29.98 -12.04
N VAL A 5 25.61 -28.99 -12.46
CA VAL A 5 25.64 -27.69 -11.82
C VAL A 5 24.25 -27.12 -12.01
N THR A 6 23.42 -27.19 -10.97
CA THR A 6 22.19 -26.42 -10.91
C THR A 6 22.64 -24.97 -10.90
N LEU A 7 22.67 -24.35 -12.07
CA LEU A 7 22.74 -22.90 -12.18
C LEU A 7 21.52 -22.40 -11.40
N ASN A 8 21.75 -21.88 -10.20
CA ASN A 8 20.81 -20.96 -9.55
C ASN A 8 20.72 -19.75 -10.48
N THR A 9 19.94 -19.88 -11.54
CA THR A 9 19.42 -18.73 -12.26
C THR A 9 18.80 -17.87 -11.17
N PRO A 10 19.18 -16.59 -11.03
CA PRO A 10 18.50 -15.71 -10.10
C PRO A 10 17.06 -15.69 -10.57
N SER A 11 16.23 -16.47 -9.88
CA SER A 11 14.79 -16.47 -10.05
C SER A 11 14.41 -15.00 -10.10
N ARG A 12 13.72 -14.60 -11.16
CA ARG A 12 12.97 -13.35 -11.20
C ARG A 12 12.46 -13.09 -9.78
N GLU A 13 12.86 -11.95 -9.20
CA GLU A 13 12.68 -11.68 -7.76
C GLU A 13 11.30 -12.16 -7.33
N ASP A 14 11.21 -13.06 -6.35
CA ASP A 14 10.00 -13.83 -6.01
C ASP A 14 8.72 -12.94 -5.94
N TRP A 15 8.86 -11.73 -5.41
CA TRP A 15 7.78 -10.75 -5.33
C TRP A 15 7.22 -10.31 -6.70
N LEU A 16 8.03 -10.28 -7.78
CA LEU A 16 7.57 -10.00 -9.14
C LEU A 16 6.73 -11.14 -9.70
N THR A 17 7.02 -12.38 -9.30
CA THR A 17 6.22 -13.55 -9.64
C THR A 17 4.89 -13.49 -8.90
N GLN A 18 4.91 -13.23 -7.59
CA GLN A 18 3.69 -13.01 -6.80
C GLN A 18 2.86 -11.83 -7.31
N LEU A 19 3.50 -10.75 -7.77
CA LEU A 19 2.82 -9.58 -8.34
C LEU A 19 2.16 -9.89 -9.69
N ALA A 20 2.76 -10.78 -10.48
CA ALA A 20 2.18 -11.22 -11.76
C ALA A 20 1.00 -12.19 -11.56
N ASP A 21 1.00 -12.96 -10.48
CA ASP A 21 -0.04 -13.95 -10.12
C ASP A 21 -1.12 -13.38 -9.17
N VAL A 22 -1.34 -12.07 -9.23
CA VAL A 22 -2.41 -11.40 -8.47
C VAL A 22 -3.78 -11.83 -9.01
N VAL A 23 -4.69 -12.23 -8.12
CA VAL A 23 -6.08 -12.54 -8.47
C VAL A 23 -6.78 -11.23 -8.85
N THR A 24 -7.44 -11.25 -10.02
CA THR A 24 -8.14 -10.07 -10.58
C THR A 24 -9.62 -10.30 -10.86
N ASP A 25 -10.10 -11.53 -10.71
CA ASP A 25 -11.50 -11.88 -10.90
C ASP A 25 -12.20 -12.16 -9.56
N PRO A 26 -13.27 -11.44 -9.20
CA PRO A 26 -14.02 -11.72 -7.97
C PRO A 26 -14.51 -13.17 -7.87
N ASP A 27 -14.93 -13.78 -8.99
CA ASP A 27 -15.44 -15.15 -9.01
C ASP A 27 -14.31 -16.19 -8.76
N GLU A 28 -13.05 -15.87 -9.11
CA GLU A 28 -11.90 -16.68 -8.70
C GLU A 28 -11.64 -16.55 -7.19
N LEU A 29 -11.66 -15.32 -6.65
CA LEU A 29 -11.44 -15.07 -5.23
C LEU A 29 -12.47 -15.81 -4.35
N LEU A 30 -13.76 -15.75 -4.72
CA LEU A 30 -14.82 -16.44 -3.98
C LEU A 30 -14.65 -17.96 -3.98
N ARG A 31 -14.23 -18.55 -5.11
CA ARG A 31 -13.95 -19.99 -5.20
C ARG A 31 -12.73 -20.40 -4.37
N LEU A 32 -11.66 -19.60 -4.36
CA LEU A 32 -10.47 -19.87 -3.53
C LEU A 32 -10.81 -19.92 -2.03
N LEU A 33 -11.86 -19.20 -1.63
CA LEU A 33 -12.33 -19.08 -0.25
C LEU A 33 -13.54 -19.97 0.06
N ASN A 34 -14.01 -20.81 -0.86
CA ASN A 34 -15.18 -21.68 -0.69
C ASN A 34 -16.47 -20.91 -0.29
N ILE A 35 -16.70 -19.74 -0.88
CA ILE A 35 -17.87 -18.87 -0.63
C ILE A 35 -18.54 -18.41 -1.94
N ASP A 36 -18.32 -19.14 -3.03
CA ASP A 36 -18.85 -18.86 -4.36
C ASP A 36 -20.37 -19.09 -4.50
N ALA A 37 -21.02 -19.64 -3.47
CA ALA A 37 -22.48 -19.76 -3.39
C ALA A 37 -23.17 -18.54 -2.75
N ASP A 38 -22.44 -17.56 -2.22
CA ASP A 38 -23.03 -16.39 -1.57
C ASP A 38 -23.59 -15.39 -2.60
N GLU A 39 -24.92 -15.37 -2.75
CA GLU A 39 -25.63 -14.52 -3.72
C GLU A 39 -25.36 -13.02 -3.52
N LYS A 40 -25.17 -12.57 -2.27
CA LYS A 40 -24.93 -11.16 -1.95
C LYS A 40 -23.55 -10.74 -2.40
N LEU A 41 -22.53 -11.58 -2.17
CA LEU A 41 -21.17 -11.31 -2.64
C LEU A 41 -21.08 -11.36 -4.17
N LEU A 42 -21.77 -12.33 -4.79
CA LEU A 42 -21.85 -12.44 -6.25
C LEU A 42 -22.48 -11.21 -6.92
N ALA A 43 -23.47 -10.57 -6.27
CA ALA A 43 -24.09 -9.35 -6.78
C ALA A 43 -23.08 -8.19 -6.94
N GLY A 44 -22.01 -8.18 -6.14
CA GLY A 44 -20.97 -7.14 -6.16
C GLY A 44 -19.93 -7.27 -7.28
N ARG A 45 -19.85 -8.40 -7.99
CA ARG A 45 -18.77 -8.68 -8.95
C ARG A 45 -18.61 -7.64 -10.07
N SER A 46 -19.70 -6.96 -10.44
CA SER A 46 -19.69 -5.95 -11.50
C SER A 46 -18.97 -4.66 -11.09
N ALA A 47 -18.80 -4.39 -9.79
CA ALA A 47 -18.09 -3.22 -9.29
C ALA A 47 -16.58 -3.25 -9.60
N LYS A 48 -16.04 -4.38 -10.09
CA LYS A 48 -14.69 -4.42 -10.69
C LYS A 48 -14.50 -3.44 -11.85
N LYS A 49 -15.59 -3.02 -12.50
CA LYS A 49 -15.61 -1.99 -13.55
C LYS A 49 -15.38 -0.57 -13.00
N LEU A 50 -15.78 -0.31 -11.75
CA LEU A 50 -15.57 0.98 -11.08
C LEU A 50 -14.14 1.12 -10.56
N PHE A 51 -13.61 0.03 -10.01
CA PHE A 51 -12.24 -0.06 -9.52
C PHE A 51 -11.84 -1.53 -9.53
N ALA A 52 -10.82 -1.88 -10.32
CA ALA A 52 -10.41 -3.27 -10.56
C ALA A 52 -10.14 -4.03 -9.26
N LEU A 53 -10.48 -5.32 -9.22
CA LEU A 53 -10.05 -6.20 -8.15
C LEU A 53 -8.58 -6.59 -8.39
N ARG A 54 -7.78 -6.53 -7.32
CA ARG A 54 -6.39 -6.99 -7.29
C ARG A 54 -6.13 -7.50 -5.89
N VAL A 55 -5.86 -8.79 -5.73
CA VAL A 55 -5.57 -9.43 -4.44
C VAL A 55 -4.43 -10.44 -4.61
N PRO A 56 -3.25 -10.21 -4.00
CA PRO A 56 -2.18 -11.20 -4.02
C PRO A 56 -2.57 -12.49 -3.27
N ARG A 57 -2.11 -13.64 -3.75
CA ARG A 57 -2.44 -14.94 -3.14
C ARG A 57 -2.03 -15.03 -1.67
N SER A 58 -0.87 -14.50 -1.31
CA SER A 58 -0.42 -14.44 0.10
C SER A 58 -1.30 -13.57 1.01
N PHE A 59 -2.13 -12.67 0.46
CA PHE A 59 -3.19 -12.00 1.23
C PHE A 59 -4.45 -12.85 1.36
N ILE A 60 -4.81 -13.59 0.31
CA ILE A 60 -5.93 -14.54 0.32
C ILE A 60 -5.69 -15.67 1.33
N ASP A 61 -4.46 -16.18 1.43
CA ASP A 61 -4.11 -17.28 2.34
C ASP A 61 -4.31 -16.96 3.83
N ARG A 62 -4.45 -15.68 4.18
CA ARG A 62 -4.74 -15.21 5.55
C ARG A 62 -6.24 -15.10 5.85
N MET A 63 -7.09 -15.24 4.85
CA MET A 63 -8.55 -15.17 5.02
C MET A 63 -9.11 -16.51 5.49
N GLU A 64 -10.17 -16.45 6.28
CA GLU A 64 -10.88 -17.64 6.72
C GLU A 64 -11.75 -18.22 5.59
N LYS A 65 -11.46 -19.46 5.17
CA LYS A 65 -12.27 -20.15 4.16
C LYS A 65 -13.66 -20.46 4.70
N GLY A 66 -14.68 -20.28 3.87
CA GLY A 66 -16.09 -20.47 4.22
C GLY A 66 -16.69 -19.31 5.02
N ASN A 67 -15.93 -18.24 5.29
CA ASN A 67 -16.40 -17.08 6.03
C ASN A 67 -16.67 -15.88 5.07
N PRO A 68 -17.94 -15.60 4.71
CA PRO A 68 -18.29 -14.45 3.87
C PRO A 68 -18.11 -13.10 4.60
N ASP A 69 -17.98 -13.11 5.92
CA ASP A 69 -17.83 -11.93 6.77
C ASP A 69 -16.37 -11.63 7.16
N ASP A 70 -15.40 -12.36 6.61
CA ASP A 70 -13.99 -12.19 6.91
C ASP A 70 -13.52 -10.71 6.75
N PRO A 71 -12.86 -10.12 7.77
CA PRO A 71 -12.49 -8.71 7.77
C PRO A 71 -11.40 -8.35 6.75
N LEU A 72 -10.59 -9.30 6.29
CA LEU A 72 -9.62 -9.09 5.22
C LEU A 72 -10.31 -9.13 3.86
N LEU A 73 -11.23 -10.08 3.66
CA LEU A 73 -12.05 -10.18 2.45
C LEU A 73 -12.81 -8.88 2.19
N ARG A 74 -13.48 -8.35 3.23
CA ARG A 74 -14.22 -7.08 3.17
C ARG A 74 -13.37 -5.93 2.63
N GLN A 75 -12.08 -5.88 2.93
CA GLN A 75 -11.20 -4.81 2.48
C GLN A 75 -10.87 -4.85 0.97
N VAL A 76 -11.10 -5.98 0.29
CA VAL A 76 -10.61 -6.21 -1.09
C VAL A 76 -11.65 -6.72 -2.08
N LEU A 77 -12.71 -7.40 -1.61
CA LEU A 77 -13.77 -7.92 -2.46
C LEU A 77 -14.69 -6.79 -2.94
N THR A 78 -15.02 -6.80 -4.23
CA THR A 78 -15.95 -5.85 -4.83
C THR A 78 -17.36 -5.97 -4.25
N SER A 79 -18.01 -4.84 -3.97
CA SER A 79 -19.39 -4.81 -3.42
C SER A 79 -20.37 -4.08 -4.34
N GLN A 80 -21.65 -4.47 -4.32
CA GLN A 80 -22.72 -3.74 -4.98
C GLN A 80 -22.91 -2.33 -4.38
N ASP A 81 -22.58 -2.16 -3.10
CA ASP A 81 -22.67 -0.88 -2.40
C ASP A 81 -21.70 0.19 -2.95
N GLU A 82 -20.75 -0.21 -3.80
CA GLU A 82 -19.83 0.73 -4.45
C GLU A 82 -20.47 1.55 -5.57
N PHE A 83 -21.62 1.11 -6.09
CA PHE A 83 -22.41 1.89 -7.04
C PHE A 83 -23.21 3.00 -6.36
N VAL A 84 -23.32 2.97 -5.03
CA VAL A 84 -24.08 3.96 -4.26
C VAL A 84 -23.31 5.29 -4.24
N VAL A 85 -23.92 6.32 -4.84
CA VAL A 85 -23.48 7.71 -4.69
C VAL A 85 -24.09 8.27 -3.42
N ALA A 86 -23.26 8.47 -2.40
CA ALA A 86 -23.69 8.97 -1.09
C ALA A 86 -23.43 10.48 -0.96
N SER A 87 -24.32 11.18 -0.26
CA SER A 87 -24.17 12.62 0.00
C SER A 87 -22.89 12.92 0.81
N GLY A 88 -22.16 13.95 0.39
CA GLY A 88 -20.89 14.35 1.01
C GLY A 88 -19.69 13.48 0.64
N PHE A 89 -19.85 12.53 -0.28
CA PHE A 89 -18.74 11.76 -0.86
C PHE A 89 -18.36 12.32 -2.24
N SER A 90 -17.06 12.39 -2.54
CA SER A 90 -16.54 12.93 -3.80
C SER A 90 -15.47 12.02 -4.41
N THR A 91 -15.05 12.32 -5.63
CA THR A 91 -13.93 11.64 -6.30
C THR A 91 -12.56 12.14 -5.85
N ASP A 92 -12.51 13.25 -5.12
CA ASP A 92 -11.29 13.85 -4.56
C ASP A 92 -11.52 14.38 -3.14
N PRO A 93 -11.70 13.50 -2.14
CA PRO A 93 -12.07 13.92 -0.78
C PRO A 93 -10.97 14.71 -0.06
N LEU A 94 -9.73 14.66 -0.57
CA LEU A 94 -8.58 15.32 0.03
C LEU A 94 -8.00 16.44 -0.86
N GLU A 95 -8.65 16.79 -1.97
CA GLU A 95 -8.16 17.82 -2.90
C GLU A 95 -6.72 17.54 -3.36
N GLU A 96 -6.46 16.32 -3.80
CA GLU A 96 -5.13 15.84 -4.23
C GLU A 96 -4.95 15.80 -5.74
N GLN A 97 -6.02 15.98 -6.53
CA GLN A 97 -5.91 15.91 -7.99
C GLN A 97 -5.18 17.13 -8.60
N HIS A 98 -4.98 18.19 -7.81
CA HIS A 98 -4.20 19.36 -8.19
C HIS A 98 -2.81 19.32 -7.54
N SER A 99 -1.79 19.06 -8.37
CA SER A 99 -0.40 18.96 -7.93
C SER A 99 0.42 20.20 -8.34
N VAL A 100 1.42 20.59 -7.54
CA VAL A 100 2.27 21.77 -7.83
C VAL A 100 3.16 21.54 -9.04
N VAL A 101 3.59 20.29 -9.23
CA VAL A 101 4.13 19.74 -10.46
C VAL A 101 3.57 18.32 -10.65
N PRO A 102 3.56 17.73 -11.85
CA PRO A 102 2.98 16.41 -12.07
C PRO A 102 3.54 15.37 -11.09
N GLY A 103 2.66 14.75 -10.31
CA GLY A 103 3.03 13.72 -9.33
C GLY A 103 3.61 14.23 -8.01
N LEU A 104 3.70 15.54 -7.76
CA LEU A 104 4.19 16.10 -6.49
C LEU A 104 3.13 16.95 -5.79
N LEU A 105 2.76 16.54 -4.58
CA LEU A 105 1.84 17.27 -3.71
C LEU A 105 2.62 17.99 -2.61
N HIS A 106 2.46 19.30 -2.49
CA HIS A 106 3.09 20.11 -1.45
C HIS A 106 2.02 20.85 -0.65
N LYS A 107 1.44 20.17 0.34
CA LYS A 107 0.38 20.70 1.21
C LYS A 107 0.89 21.29 2.52
N TYR A 108 2.04 20.83 2.98
CA TYR A 108 2.61 21.18 4.28
C TYR A 108 3.97 21.81 4.11
N HIS A 109 4.24 22.86 4.88
CA HIS A 109 5.43 23.70 4.73
C HIS A 109 6.76 22.94 4.57
N ASN A 110 7.03 21.92 5.39
CA ASN A 110 8.34 21.26 5.42
C ASN A 110 8.38 19.89 4.72
N ARG A 111 7.32 19.48 4.01
CA ARG A 111 7.25 18.14 3.41
C ARG A 111 6.42 18.09 2.13
N ALA A 112 6.92 17.33 1.17
CA ALA A 112 6.23 17.07 -0.08
C ALA A 112 6.03 15.55 -0.30
N LEU A 113 4.95 15.20 -0.98
CA LEU A 113 4.58 13.83 -1.32
C LEU A 113 4.75 13.60 -2.82
N LEU A 114 5.59 12.63 -3.17
CA LEU A 114 5.86 12.19 -4.54
C LEU A 114 5.08 10.90 -4.84
N LEU A 115 4.30 10.91 -5.91
CA LEU A 115 3.62 9.74 -6.46
C LEU A 115 4.63 8.93 -7.28
N VAL A 116 5.29 7.97 -6.63
CA VAL A 116 6.36 7.19 -7.25
C VAL A 116 5.80 6.22 -8.28
N LYS A 117 4.69 5.54 -8.00
CA LYS A 117 3.98 4.66 -8.94
C LYS A 117 2.47 4.79 -8.75
N GLY A 118 1.71 4.68 -9.83
CA GLY A 118 0.24 4.74 -9.77
C GLY A 118 -0.46 3.41 -9.50
N GLY A 119 0.22 2.28 -9.74
CA GLY A 119 -0.35 0.94 -9.52
C GLY A 119 -0.19 0.45 -8.09
N CYS A 120 -1.06 -0.50 -7.69
CA CYS A 120 -0.98 -1.27 -6.44
C CYS A 120 -1.00 -2.77 -6.73
N ALA A 121 -0.38 -3.57 -5.85
CA ALA A 121 -0.57 -5.03 -5.84
C ALA A 121 -1.95 -5.43 -5.28
N VAL A 122 -2.50 -4.61 -4.38
CA VAL A 122 -3.82 -4.78 -3.77
C VAL A 122 -4.67 -3.53 -3.96
N ASN A 123 -5.91 -3.70 -4.43
CA ASN A 123 -6.85 -2.58 -4.58
C ASN A 123 -7.84 -2.57 -3.41
N CYS A 124 -7.50 -1.81 -2.37
CA CYS A 124 -8.34 -1.63 -1.17
C CYS A 124 -9.69 -0.98 -1.56
N ARG A 125 -10.82 -1.57 -1.17
CA ARG A 125 -12.15 -1.04 -1.53
C ARG A 125 -12.47 0.32 -0.88
N TYR A 126 -11.73 0.66 0.16
CA TYR A 126 -11.79 1.95 0.87
C TYR A 126 -10.71 2.95 0.40
N CYS A 127 -10.03 2.70 -0.73
CA CYS A 127 -8.95 3.55 -1.22
C CYS A 127 -9.45 4.96 -1.61
N PHE A 128 -8.99 5.99 -0.88
CA PHE A 128 -9.35 7.39 -1.16
C PHE A 128 -8.78 7.90 -2.50
N ARG A 129 -7.75 7.24 -3.06
CA ARG A 129 -7.17 7.55 -4.39
C ARG A 129 -7.70 6.68 -5.52
N ARG A 130 -8.81 5.94 -5.33
CA ARG A 130 -9.36 5.07 -6.38
C ARG A 130 -9.76 5.81 -7.66
N HIS A 131 -10.03 7.11 -7.57
CA HIS A 131 -10.38 7.98 -8.70
C HIS A 131 -9.24 8.92 -9.14
N PHE A 132 -8.03 8.74 -8.59
CA PHE A 132 -6.91 9.64 -8.88
C PHE A 132 -6.44 9.50 -10.36
N PRO A 133 -6.17 10.60 -11.08
CA PRO A 133 -5.79 10.58 -12.49
C PRO A 133 -4.31 10.17 -12.69
N TYR A 134 -3.99 8.90 -12.42
CA TYR A 134 -2.61 8.39 -12.52
C TYR A 134 -2.02 8.43 -13.94
N ALA A 135 -2.86 8.46 -14.98
CA ALA A 135 -2.41 8.58 -16.37
C ALA A 135 -1.77 9.94 -16.66
N GLU A 136 -2.20 10.99 -15.95
CA GLU A 136 -1.66 12.36 -16.04
C GLU A 136 -0.47 12.58 -15.09
N ASN A 137 -0.35 11.74 -14.06
CA ASN A 137 0.64 11.82 -13.00
C ASN A 137 1.55 10.58 -12.98
N GLN A 138 2.12 10.26 -14.16
CA GLN A 138 2.87 9.03 -14.32
C GLN A 138 4.13 9.01 -13.45
N GLY A 139 4.32 7.90 -12.74
CA GLY A 139 5.53 7.59 -12.00
C GLY A 139 6.68 7.15 -12.90
N ASN A 140 7.24 8.11 -13.66
CA ASN A 140 8.33 7.92 -14.59
C ASN A 140 9.49 8.90 -14.31
N LYS A 141 10.67 8.57 -14.85
CA LYS A 141 11.90 9.33 -14.58
C LYS A 141 11.81 10.81 -14.96
N ARG A 142 11.07 11.17 -16.02
CA ARG A 142 10.87 12.57 -16.43
C ARG A 142 10.12 13.35 -15.36
N ASN A 143 8.98 12.83 -14.90
CA ASN A 143 8.18 13.50 -13.87
C ASN A 143 8.92 13.53 -12.52
N TRP A 144 9.63 12.46 -12.17
CA TRP A 144 10.47 12.45 -10.97
C TRP A 144 11.56 13.51 -11.01
N GLN A 145 12.22 13.69 -12.15
CA GLN A 145 13.24 14.73 -12.32
C GLN A 145 12.67 16.13 -12.07
N THR A 146 11.51 16.46 -12.68
CA THR A 146 10.83 17.74 -12.45
C THR A 146 10.42 17.92 -10.98
N ALA A 147 9.97 16.85 -10.32
CA ALA A 147 9.66 16.89 -8.89
C ALA A 147 10.90 17.13 -8.02
N LEU A 148 12.03 16.50 -8.34
CA LEU A 148 13.30 16.70 -7.63
C LEU A 148 13.87 18.10 -7.83
N GLU A 149 13.72 18.68 -9.02
CA GLU A 149 14.07 20.08 -9.30
C GLU A 149 13.25 21.05 -8.45
N TYR A 150 11.94 20.80 -8.33
CA TYR A 150 11.08 21.54 -7.41
C TYR A 150 11.59 21.41 -5.98
N VAL A 151 11.85 20.19 -5.49
CA VAL A 151 12.31 19.96 -4.11
C VAL A 151 13.65 20.65 -3.83
N ALA A 152 14.59 20.62 -4.78
CA ALA A 152 15.87 21.29 -4.66
C ALA A 152 15.74 22.83 -4.56
N ALA A 153 14.71 23.41 -5.20
CA ALA A 153 14.44 24.84 -5.17
C ALA A 153 13.68 25.32 -3.90
N HIS A 154 13.22 24.39 -3.06
CA HIS A 154 12.40 24.68 -1.86
C HIS A 154 13.15 24.24 -0.59
N PRO A 155 14.06 25.08 -0.04
CA PRO A 155 14.93 24.73 1.08
C PRO A 155 14.21 24.55 2.43
N GLU A 156 12.95 24.95 2.51
CA GLU A 156 12.08 24.69 3.67
C GLU A 156 11.69 23.22 3.83
N LEU A 157 11.77 22.45 2.73
CA LEU A 157 11.50 21.02 2.75
C LEU A 157 12.61 20.30 3.51
N ASP A 158 12.26 19.41 4.43
CA ASP A 158 13.25 18.54 5.09
C ASP A 158 12.84 17.06 5.09
N GLU A 159 11.64 16.75 4.60
CA GLU A 159 11.08 15.42 4.48
C GLU A 159 10.42 15.21 3.12
N MET A 160 10.74 14.08 2.49
CA MET A 160 10.03 13.58 1.31
C MET A 160 9.17 12.38 1.67
N ILE A 161 7.97 12.32 1.09
CA ILE A 161 7.05 11.20 1.25
C ILE A 161 6.90 10.47 -0.09
N PHE A 162 7.32 9.22 -0.18
CA PHE A 162 6.99 8.35 -1.31
C PHE A 162 5.63 7.71 -1.11
N SER A 163 4.76 7.91 -2.10
CA SER A 163 3.39 7.41 -2.12
C SER A 163 2.96 7.16 -3.57
N GLY A 164 1.67 7.29 -3.88
CA GLY A 164 1.09 6.95 -5.17
C GLY A 164 -0.11 6.04 -4.99
N GLY A 165 -0.16 5.00 -5.82
CA GLY A 165 -0.81 3.74 -5.47
C GLY A 165 0.02 3.03 -4.41
N ASP A 166 1.17 2.47 -4.80
CA ASP A 166 2.16 1.93 -3.87
C ASP A 166 3.59 2.19 -4.36
N PRO A 167 4.43 2.94 -3.63
CA PRO A 167 5.77 3.32 -4.07
C PRO A 167 6.73 2.13 -4.14
N LEU A 168 6.52 1.07 -3.36
CA LEU A 168 7.37 -0.12 -3.43
C LEU A 168 7.05 -1.00 -4.64
N MET A 169 6.07 -0.64 -5.47
CA MET A 169 5.92 -1.22 -6.81
C MET A 169 7.04 -0.79 -7.76
N ALA A 170 7.81 0.25 -7.42
CA ALA A 170 9.00 0.62 -8.17
C ALA A 170 10.07 -0.47 -8.07
N LYS A 171 10.78 -0.69 -9.18
CA LYS A 171 11.91 -1.63 -9.24
C LYS A 171 13.08 -1.12 -8.41
N ASP A 172 13.96 -2.01 -7.97
CA ASP A 172 15.08 -1.65 -7.09
C ASP A 172 15.98 -0.56 -7.69
N HIS A 173 16.26 -0.58 -9.00
CA HIS A 173 17.04 0.49 -9.66
C HIS A 173 16.31 1.83 -9.73
N GLU A 174 14.97 1.84 -9.74
CA GLU A 174 14.18 3.08 -9.74
C GLU A 174 14.21 3.72 -8.34
N LEU A 175 14.04 2.89 -7.29
CA LEU A 175 14.17 3.34 -5.90
C LEU A 175 15.59 3.82 -5.61
N ASP A 176 16.61 3.04 -6.00
CA ASP A 176 18.01 3.42 -5.82
C ASP A 176 18.33 4.77 -6.46
N TRP A 177 17.88 5.01 -7.69
CA TRP A 177 18.04 6.29 -8.35
C TRP A 177 17.35 7.42 -7.59
N LEU A 178 16.08 7.24 -7.19
CA LEU A 178 15.32 8.24 -6.43
C LEU A 178 15.96 8.59 -5.08
N LEU A 179 16.37 7.58 -4.30
CA LEU A 179 17.07 7.78 -3.03
C LEU A 179 18.38 8.54 -3.26
N THR A 180 19.17 8.14 -4.25
CA THR A 180 20.44 8.79 -4.58
C THR A 180 20.26 10.27 -4.96
N GLN A 181 19.20 10.59 -5.71
CA GLN A 181 18.89 11.99 -6.02
C GLN A 181 18.46 12.78 -4.78
N LEU A 182 17.66 12.20 -3.89
CA LEU A 182 17.25 12.86 -2.66
C LEU A 182 18.41 13.09 -1.69
N GLU A 183 19.30 12.11 -1.55
CA GLU A 183 20.50 12.20 -0.71
C GLU A 183 21.46 13.31 -1.17
N ALA A 184 21.40 13.70 -2.45
CA ALA A 184 22.19 14.80 -3.00
C ALA A 184 21.60 16.20 -2.67
N ILE A 185 20.37 16.28 -2.14
CA ILE A 185 19.71 17.54 -1.79
C ILE A 185 19.99 17.85 -0.30
N PRO A 186 20.83 18.85 0.04
CA PRO A 186 21.37 19.01 1.40
C PRO A 186 20.34 19.25 2.51
N HIS A 187 19.20 19.88 2.18
CA HIS A 187 18.13 20.16 3.14
C HIS A 187 17.23 18.96 3.42
N ILE A 188 17.23 17.92 2.57
CA ILE A 188 16.41 16.73 2.77
C ILE A 188 17.08 15.79 3.76
N LYS A 189 16.37 15.51 4.86
CA LYS A 189 16.88 14.69 5.98
C LYS A 189 16.16 13.37 6.11
N ARG A 190 14.89 13.31 5.67
CA ARG A 190 14.00 12.18 5.95
C ARG A 190 13.29 11.73 4.69
N LEU A 191 13.16 10.42 4.57
CA LEU A 191 12.32 9.78 3.58
C LEU A 191 11.27 8.94 4.28
N ARG A 192 10.01 9.28 4.09
CA ARG A 192 8.87 8.47 4.55
C ARG A 192 8.27 7.73 3.37
N ILE A 193 8.06 6.43 3.50
CA ILE A 193 7.51 5.58 2.46
C ILE A 193 6.15 5.07 2.95
N HIS A 194 5.08 5.35 2.22
CA HIS A 194 3.75 4.84 2.53
C HIS A 194 3.45 3.64 1.62
N SER A 195 3.44 2.43 2.15
CA SER A 195 3.29 1.23 1.32
C SER A 195 2.42 0.18 2.02
N ARG A 196 1.56 -0.47 1.22
CA ARG A 196 0.81 -1.65 1.62
C ARG A 196 1.44 -2.93 1.08
N LEU A 197 2.39 -2.81 0.15
CA LEU A 197 3.04 -3.94 -0.52
C LEU A 197 3.73 -4.92 0.45
N PRO A 198 4.46 -4.51 1.50
CA PRO A 198 5.07 -5.46 2.44
C PRO A 198 4.05 -6.29 3.20
N ILE A 199 2.81 -5.83 3.32
CA ILE A 199 1.71 -6.58 3.95
C ILE A 199 1.21 -7.64 2.98
N VAL A 200 0.99 -7.28 1.72
CA VAL A 200 0.32 -8.18 0.75
C VAL A 200 1.28 -8.99 -0.11
N ILE A 201 2.55 -8.61 -0.20
CA ILE A 201 3.66 -9.34 -0.83
C ILE A 201 4.93 -9.06 0.03
N PRO A 202 5.09 -9.73 1.18
CA PRO A 202 6.24 -9.52 2.08
C PRO A 202 7.60 -9.76 1.42
N ALA A 203 7.64 -10.63 0.39
CA ALA A 203 8.82 -10.89 -0.43
C ALA A 203 9.40 -9.65 -1.14
N ARG A 204 8.63 -8.53 -1.22
CA ARG A 204 9.14 -7.26 -1.75
C ARG A 204 10.31 -6.71 -0.92
N ILE A 205 10.38 -7.06 0.37
CA ILE A 205 11.51 -6.71 1.23
C ILE A 205 12.67 -7.67 0.94
N THR A 206 13.34 -7.42 -0.18
CA THR A 206 14.52 -8.14 -0.66
C THR A 206 15.76 -7.71 0.12
N GLU A 207 16.80 -8.55 0.13
CA GLU A 207 18.11 -8.17 0.70
C GLU A 207 18.68 -6.94 -0.01
N ALA A 208 18.53 -6.84 -1.33
CA ALA A 208 18.98 -5.68 -2.11
C ALA A 208 18.32 -4.37 -1.66
N LEU A 209 17.01 -4.39 -1.39
CA LEU A 209 16.29 -3.22 -0.87
C LEU A 209 16.76 -2.87 0.55
N VAL A 210 16.92 -3.87 1.42
CA VAL A 210 17.39 -3.71 2.80
C VAL A 210 18.80 -3.10 2.81
N GLU A 211 19.72 -3.62 1.99
CA GLU A 211 21.07 -3.08 1.81
C GLU A 211 21.06 -1.65 1.25
N ARG A 212 20.12 -1.32 0.36
CA ARG A 212 20.00 0.06 -0.13
C ARG A 212 19.56 1.02 0.96
N PHE A 213 18.60 0.62 1.80
CA PHE A 213 18.15 1.43 2.92
C PHE A 213 19.24 1.58 3.99
N ALA A 214 20.00 0.53 4.27
CA ALA A 214 21.11 0.55 5.23
C ALA A 214 22.21 1.56 4.87
N ARG A 215 22.42 1.80 3.58
CA ARG A 215 23.44 2.74 3.05
C ARG A 215 22.93 4.17 2.90
N SER A 216 21.64 4.42 3.15
CA SER A 216 21.07 5.74 2.96
C SER A 216 21.55 6.72 4.03
N THR A 217 21.83 7.96 3.62
CA THR A 217 22.08 9.06 4.55
C THR A 217 20.78 9.66 5.11
N LEU A 218 19.64 9.31 4.52
CA LEU A 218 18.32 9.77 4.96
C LEU A 218 17.83 8.93 6.15
N GLN A 219 17.13 9.57 7.08
CA GLN A 219 16.33 8.83 8.05
C GLN A 219 15.11 8.24 7.33
N ILE A 220 15.08 6.91 7.17
CA ILE A 220 13.99 6.21 6.47
C ILE A 220 12.91 5.78 7.46
N LEU A 221 11.67 6.12 7.14
CA LEU A 221 10.46 5.66 7.83
C LEU A 221 9.58 4.90 6.84
N LEU A 222 9.07 3.73 7.23
CA LEU A 222 8.08 2.98 6.46
C LEU A 222 6.75 3.00 7.23
N VAL A 223 5.73 3.60 6.63
CA VAL A 223 4.36 3.60 7.11
C VAL A 223 3.59 2.50 6.40
N ASN A 224 3.34 1.42 7.13
CA ASN A 224 2.47 0.32 6.73
C ASN A 224 1.00 0.76 6.75
N HIS A 225 0.14 -0.01 6.09
CA HIS A 225 -1.30 0.22 6.06
C HIS A 225 -2.07 -1.07 6.37
N ILE A 226 -2.18 -1.36 7.67
CA ILE A 226 -2.83 -2.56 8.23
C ILE A 226 -4.08 -2.14 8.99
N ASN A 227 -5.21 -2.81 8.74
CA ASN A 227 -6.48 -2.52 9.43
C ASN A 227 -6.94 -3.62 10.38
N HIS A 228 -6.42 -4.84 10.25
CA HIS A 228 -6.81 -5.96 11.09
C HIS A 228 -5.61 -6.82 11.51
N ALA A 229 -5.64 -7.39 12.72
CA ALA A 229 -4.55 -8.20 13.26
C ALA A 229 -4.21 -9.41 12.38
N ASN A 230 -5.21 -9.99 11.71
CA ASN A 230 -5.03 -11.13 10.80
C ASN A 230 -4.19 -10.80 9.56
N GLU A 231 -3.94 -9.52 9.26
CA GLU A 231 -3.01 -9.13 8.21
C GLU A 231 -1.54 -9.32 8.64
N VAL A 232 -1.25 -9.47 9.94
CA VAL A 232 0.09 -9.59 10.51
C VAL A 232 0.49 -11.05 10.67
N ASP A 233 1.03 -11.64 9.61
CA ASP A 233 1.56 -13.00 9.62
C ASP A 233 3.08 -13.04 9.92
N GLU A 234 3.63 -14.24 9.97
CA GLU A 234 5.05 -14.45 10.25
C GLU A 234 5.95 -13.92 9.13
N THR A 235 5.52 -14.03 7.86
CA THR A 235 6.34 -13.54 6.75
C THR A 235 6.45 -12.01 6.74
N PHE A 236 5.38 -11.30 7.10
CA PHE A 236 5.42 -9.86 7.38
C PHE A 236 6.34 -9.53 8.56
N ARG A 237 6.25 -10.24 9.69
CA ARG A 237 7.11 -10.03 10.87
C ARG A 237 8.59 -10.13 10.50
N GLN A 238 8.96 -11.13 9.71
CA GLN A 238 10.33 -11.33 9.23
C GLN A 238 10.78 -10.18 8.32
N ALA A 239 9.94 -9.74 7.39
CA ALA A 239 10.24 -8.61 6.53
C ALA A 239 10.47 -7.32 7.34
N MET A 240 9.60 -7.04 8.33
CA MET A 240 9.75 -5.90 9.23
C MET A 240 11.01 -5.98 10.09
N ALA A 241 11.36 -7.18 10.57
CA ALA A 241 12.59 -7.40 11.34
C ALA A 241 13.86 -7.07 10.52
N LYS A 242 13.89 -7.39 9.21
CA LYS A 242 15.01 -7.01 8.32
C LYS A 242 15.15 -5.49 8.23
N LEU A 243 14.06 -4.77 7.99
CA LEU A 243 14.06 -3.31 7.88
C LEU A 243 14.49 -2.63 9.20
N ARG A 244 14.02 -3.13 10.34
CA ARG A 244 14.42 -2.61 11.65
C ARG A 244 15.92 -2.77 11.92
N ARG A 245 16.52 -3.90 11.53
CA ARG A 245 17.95 -4.15 11.73
C ARG A 245 18.83 -3.12 11.04
N VAL A 246 18.34 -2.52 9.95
CA VAL A 246 19.04 -1.47 9.20
C VAL A 246 18.57 -0.05 9.57
N GLY A 247 17.86 0.09 10.68
CA GLY A 247 17.50 1.39 11.26
C GLY A 247 16.22 2.03 10.70
N VAL A 248 15.43 1.33 9.87
CA VAL A 248 14.15 1.87 9.38
C VAL A 248 13.16 1.97 10.54
N THR A 249 12.56 3.15 10.70
CA THR A 249 11.45 3.33 11.65
C THR A 249 10.16 2.78 11.04
N LEU A 250 9.51 1.83 11.70
CA LEU A 250 8.29 1.19 11.22
C LEU A 250 7.06 1.73 11.92
N LEU A 251 6.14 2.27 11.14
CA LEU A 251 4.89 2.85 11.59
C LEU A 251 3.71 2.12 10.93
N ASN A 252 2.51 2.24 11.48
CA ASN A 252 1.28 1.80 10.84
C ASN A 252 0.20 2.88 10.88
N GLN A 253 -0.44 3.12 9.74
CA GLN A 253 -1.68 3.88 9.66
C GLN A 253 -2.84 2.92 9.36
N SER A 254 -3.91 3.03 10.13
CA SER A 254 -5.15 2.30 9.91
C SER A 254 -6.27 3.27 9.53
N VAL A 255 -7.31 2.75 8.90
CA VAL A 255 -8.58 3.46 8.68
C VAL A 255 -9.64 2.75 9.51
N LEU A 256 -10.51 3.51 10.16
CA LEU A 256 -11.66 2.97 10.88
C LEU A 256 -12.73 2.56 9.87
N LEU A 257 -12.90 1.26 9.70
CA LEU A 257 -13.70 0.63 8.66
C LEU A 257 -14.81 -0.22 9.29
N ARG A 258 -16.06 0.12 8.96
CA ARG A 258 -17.24 -0.62 9.43
C ARG A 258 -17.15 -2.09 9.05
N GLY A 259 -17.36 -2.97 10.04
CA GLY A 259 -17.30 -4.42 9.85
C GLY A 259 -15.89 -4.97 9.60
N VAL A 260 -14.84 -4.19 9.86
CA VAL A 260 -13.44 -4.65 9.80
C VAL A 260 -12.77 -4.39 11.15
N ASN A 261 -12.75 -3.14 11.62
CA ASN A 261 -12.05 -2.76 12.84
C ASN A 261 -12.77 -1.65 13.63
N ASP A 262 -14.08 -1.51 13.44
CA ASP A 262 -14.95 -0.50 14.05
C ASP A 262 -15.31 -0.78 15.52
N ASN A 263 -14.45 -1.48 16.25
CA ASN A 263 -14.60 -1.71 17.69
C ASN A 263 -13.24 -1.69 18.41
N ALA A 264 -13.28 -1.26 19.69
CA ALA A 264 -12.08 -1.04 20.49
C ALA A 264 -11.26 -2.33 20.71
N GLN A 265 -11.91 -3.48 20.85
CA GLN A 265 -11.20 -4.75 21.08
C GLN A 265 -10.39 -5.17 19.84
N THR A 266 -10.96 -5.05 18.64
CA THR A 266 -10.24 -5.32 17.39
C THR A 266 -9.05 -4.37 17.21
N LEU A 267 -9.22 -3.09 17.54
CA LEU A 267 -8.13 -2.10 17.49
C LEU A 267 -7.01 -2.40 18.51
N ALA A 268 -7.37 -2.86 19.72
CA ALA A 268 -6.42 -3.30 20.73
C ALA A 268 -5.64 -4.54 20.26
N ASN A 269 -6.33 -5.53 19.68
CA ASN A 269 -5.71 -6.73 19.13
C ASN A 269 -4.75 -6.38 17.97
N LEU A 270 -5.15 -5.46 17.09
CA LEU A 270 -4.28 -4.94 16.03
C LEU A 270 -3.05 -4.26 16.62
N SER A 271 -3.22 -3.40 17.62
CA SER A 271 -2.11 -2.69 18.26
C SER A 271 -1.08 -3.66 18.84
N ASN A 272 -1.54 -4.69 19.57
CA ASN A 272 -0.64 -5.72 20.11
C ASN A 272 0.08 -6.48 18.99
N ALA A 273 -0.63 -6.92 17.94
CA ALA A 273 -0.02 -7.63 16.82
C ALA A 273 1.07 -6.80 16.11
N LEU A 274 0.85 -5.49 15.96
CA LEU A 274 1.83 -4.54 15.39
C LEU A 274 3.06 -4.40 16.29
N PHE A 275 2.87 -4.22 17.59
CA PHE A 275 3.98 -4.14 18.55
C PHE A 275 4.84 -5.40 18.54
N ASP A 276 4.21 -6.58 18.49
CA ASP A 276 4.91 -7.86 18.38
C ASP A 276 5.70 -7.99 17.06
N ALA A 277 5.31 -7.26 16.01
CA ALA A 277 6.04 -7.17 14.74
C ALA A 277 7.11 -6.05 14.75
N GLY A 278 7.25 -5.29 15.84
CA GLY A 278 8.12 -4.13 15.93
C GLY A 278 7.64 -2.91 15.14
N VAL A 279 6.33 -2.81 14.88
CA VAL A 279 5.69 -1.71 14.15
C VAL A 279 4.90 -0.86 15.15
N MET A 280 5.12 0.46 15.14
CA MET A 280 4.41 1.38 16.03
C MET A 280 3.06 1.79 15.42
N PRO A 281 1.92 1.62 16.14
CA PRO A 281 0.66 2.24 15.74
C PRO A 281 0.80 3.76 15.69
N TYR A 282 0.52 4.38 14.54
CA TYR A 282 0.77 5.81 14.30
C TYR A 282 -0.51 6.61 14.13
N TYR A 283 -1.33 6.27 13.13
CA TYR A 283 -2.62 6.92 12.92
C TYR A 283 -3.76 5.92 12.86
N LEU A 284 -4.90 6.31 13.42
CA LEU A 284 -6.21 5.75 13.10
C LEU A 284 -7.01 6.84 12.40
N HIS A 285 -7.11 6.76 11.09
CA HIS A 285 -7.86 7.69 10.28
C HIS A 285 -9.36 7.37 10.32
N VAL A 286 -10.19 8.40 10.34
CA VAL A 286 -11.58 8.27 9.92
C VAL A 286 -11.60 8.05 8.41
N LEU A 287 -12.57 7.28 7.91
CA LEU A 287 -12.73 7.05 6.49
C LEU A 287 -12.90 8.38 5.72
N ASP A 288 -12.00 8.62 4.76
CA ASP A 288 -12.18 9.70 3.79
C ASP A 288 -13.44 9.45 2.96
N LYS A 289 -14.22 10.50 2.72
CA LYS A 289 -15.50 10.40 2.01
C LYS A 289 -15.32 10.24 0.50
N VAL A 290 -14.66 9.15 0.08
CA VAL A 290 -14.45 8.81 -1.33
C VAL A 290 -15.65 8.07 -1.93
N GLN A 291 -16.13 8.51 -3.09
CA GLN A 291 -17.24 7.87 -3.79
C GLN A 291 -16.95 6.38 -4.02
N GLY A 292 -17.92 5.53 -3.67
CA GLY A 292 -17.82 4.07 -3.76
C GLY A 292 -17.31 3.38 -2.50
N ALA A 293 -16.99 4.11 -1.41
CA ALA A 293 -16.57 3.51 -0.13
C ALA A 293 -17.55 3.78 1.03
N ALA A 294 -18.70 4.39 0.77
CA ALA A 294 -19.62 4.85 1.82
C ALA A 294 -20.12 3.74 2.78
N HIS A 295 -20.16 2.49 2.34
CA HIS A 295 -20.54 1.34 3.16
C HIS A 295 -19.53 1.03 4.29
N PHE A 296 -18.29 1.52 4.20
CA PHE A 296 -17.31 1.44 5.29
C PHE A 296 -17.48 2.54 6.34
N MET A 297 -18.28 3.58 6.08
CA MET A 297 -18.52 4.63 7.05
C MET A 297 -19.37 4.08 8.19
N GLY A 298 -18.85 4.12 9.42
CA GLY A 298 -19.63 3.76 10.60
C GLY A 298 -20.52 4.92 11.06
N ARG A 299 -21.44 4.57 11.96
CA ARG A 299 -22.29 5.53 12.68
C ARG A 299 -21.66 5.74 14.04
N TYR A 300 -20.64 6.58 14.10
CA TYR A 300 -19.94 6.93 15.34
C TYR A 300 -20.42 8.29 15.83
#